data_AF-A0A965F5D2-F1
#
_entry.id   AF-A0A965F5D2-F1
#
_cell.length_a   1.000
_cell.length_b   1.000
_cell.length_c   1.000
_cell.angle_alpha   90.00
_cell.angle_beta   90.00
_cell.angle_gamma   90.00
#
_symmetry.space_group_name_H-M   'P 1'
#
loop_
_entity.id
_entity.type
_entity.pdbx_description
1 polymer ?
#
loop_
_entity_poly.entity_id
_entity_poly.type
_entity_poly.pdbx_seq_one_letter_code
_entity_poly.pdbx_strand_id
1 'polypeptide(L)'
;MSLPSRLDRLLSRAEELRHMLSTAPGADIGALSKELAELEPLVEKYAEYRAAERARDEAEAMLADPEMRELAEAEWLTQKERVPALEHEIRIMLL
;
A
#
# COMPACT_ATOMS: atom_id res chain seq x y z
N MET A 1 12.38 -9.03 -10.85
CA MET A 1 11.28 -8.03 -10.78
C MET A 1 11.32 -7.40 -9.41
N SER A 2 11.20 -6.07 -9.32
CA SER A 2 11.19 -5.38 -8.03
C SER A 2 9.80 -5.51 -7.38
N LEU A 3 9.74 -5.50 -6.04
CA LEU A 3 8.49 -5.53 -5.28
C LEU A 3 7.49 -4.43 -5.74
N PRO A 4 7.90 -3.16 -5.95
CA PRO A 4 7.02 -2.12 -6.48
C PRO A 4 6.37 -2.51 -7.81
N SER A 5 7.16 -3.03 -8.77
CA SER A 5 6.65 -3.38 -10.09
C SER A 5 5.62 -4.52 -10.11
N ARG A 6 5.62 -5.39 -9.08
CA ARG A 6 4.58 -6.42 -8.91
C ARG A 6 3.32 -5.82 -8.32
N LEU A 7 3.46 -4.95 -7.33
CA LEU A 7 2.33 -4.31 -6.65
C LEU A 7 1.60 -3.36 -7.58
N ASP A 8 2.33 -2.60 -8.41
CA ASP A 8 1.73 -1.73 -9.42
C ASP A 8 0.80 -2.51 -10.38
N ARG A 9 1.21 -3.72 -10.80
CA ARG A 9 0.36 -4.57 -11.65
C ARG A 9 -0.88 -5.08 -10.91
N LEU A 10 -0.74 -5.43 -9.63
CA LEU A 10 -1.85 -5.93 -8.83
C LEU A 10 -2.86 -4.82 -8.55
N LEU A 11 -2.38 -3.59 -8.33
CA LEU A 11 -3.22 -2.40 -8.28
C LEU A 11 -3.98 -2.17 -9.58
N SER A 12 -3.27 -2.17 -10.73
CA SER A 12 -3.92 -2.01 -12.03
C SER A 12 -4.97 -3.09 -12.27
N ARG A 13 -4.68 -4.34 -11.89
CA ARG A 13 -5.64 -5.43 -12.00
C ARG A 13 -6.86 -5.22 -11.10
N ALA A 14 -6.66 -4.78 -9.86
CA ALA A 14 -7.78 -4.49 -8.95
C ALA A 14 -8.66 -3.35 -9.48
N GLU A 15 -8.07 -2.30 -10.05
CA GLU A 15 -8.80 -1.21 -10.70
C GLU A 15 -9.58 -1.69 -11.93
N GLU A 16 -8.96 -2.51 -12.79
CA GLU A 16 -9.63 -3.15 -13.92
C GLU A 16 -10.84 -3.98 -13.46
N LEU A 17 -10.67 -4.81 -12.43
CA LEU A 17 -11.76 -5.63 -11.89
C LEU A 17 -12.89 -4.77 -11.32
N ARG A 18 -12.59 -3.69 -10.61
CA ARG A 18 -13.61 -2.72 -10.14
C ARG A 18 -14.36 -2.09 -11.31
N HIS A 19 -13.65 -1.73 -12.38
CA HIS A 19 -14.27 -1.19 -13.58
C HIS A 19 -15.17 -2.21 -14.28
N MET A 20 -14.70 -3.44 -14.46
CA MET A 20 -15.49 -4.54 -15.02
C MET A 20 -16.74 -4.80 -14.18
N LEU A 21 -16.62 -4.88 -12.86
CA LEU A 21 -17.74 -5.04 -11.92
C LEU A 21 -18.80 -3.95 -12.08
N SER A 22 -18.40 -2.70 -12.35
CA SER A 22 -19.33 -1.59 -12.52
C SER A 22 -20.24 -1.71 -13.76
N THR A 23 -19.85 -2.54 -14.73
CA THR A 23 -20.57 -2.74 -16.00
C THR A 23 -20.97 -4.20 -16.28
N ALA A 24 -20.62 -5.12 -15.37
CA ALA A 24 -20.78 -6.55 -15.58
C ALA A 24 -22.25 -7.01 -15.52
N PRO A 25 -22.67 -7.93 -16.41
CA PRO A 25 -23.95 -8.63 -16.28
C PRO A 25 -23.91 -9.59 -15.08
N GLY A 26 -25.07 -9.85 -14.46
CA GLY A 26 -25.18 -10.54 -13.17
C GLY A 26 -24.50 -11.91 -13.05
N ALA A 27 -24.25 -12.61 -14.15
CA ALA A 27 -23.56 -13.91 -14.14
C ALA A 27 -22.04 -13.80 -13.85
N ASP A 28 -21.40 -12.68 -14.22
CA ASP A 28 -19.96 -12.49 -14.08
C ASP A 28 -19.58 -11.80 -12.75
N ILE A 29 -20.54 -11.17 -12.09
CA ILE A 29 -20.35 -10.43 -10.83
C ILE A 29 -19.69 -11.32 -9.76
N GLY A 30 -20.17 -12.56 -9.58
CA GLY A 30 -19.66 -13.44 -8.54
C GLY A 30 -18.18 -13.80 -8.70
N ALA A 31 -17.74 -14.06 -9.93
CA ALA A 31 -16.35 -14.36 -10.24
C ALA A 31 -15.45 -13.13 -10.07
N LEU A 32 -15.88 -11.98 -10.62
CA LEU A 32 -15.13 -10.73 -10.52
C LEU A 32 -15.02 -10.22 -9.08
N SER A 33 -16.09 -10.31 -8.29
CA SER A 33 -16.08 -9.92 -6.87
C SER A 33 -15.13 -10.81 -6.06
N LYS A 34 -15.07 -12.11 -6.36
CA LYS A 34 -14.16 -13.01 -5.68
C LYS A 34 -12.70 -12.68 -6.00
N GLU A 35 -12.37 -12.48 -7.27
CA GLU A 35 -11.01 -12.10 -7.69
C GLU A 35 -10.60 -10.75 -7.09
N LEU A 36 -11.50 -9.76 -7.07
CA LEU A 36 -11.24 -8.47 -6.44
C LEU A 36 -11.01 -8.60 -4.93
N ALA A 37 -11.84 -9.39 -4.23
CA ALA A 37 -11.72 -9.61 -2.79
C ALA A 37 -10.42 -10.33 -2.40
N GLU A 38 -9.85 -11.16 -3.28
CA GLU A 38 -8.54 -11.78 -3.08
C GLU A 38 -7.40 -10.75 -3.19
N LEU A 39 -7.57 -9.71 -4.02
CA LEU A 39 -6.57 -8.65 -4.21
C LEU A 39 -6.70 -7.50 -3.20
N GLU A 40 -7.89 -7.24 -2.67
CA GLU A 40 -8.16 -6.12 -1.75
C GLU A 40 -7.24 -6.05 -0.54
N PRO A 41 -7.00 -7.14 0.22
CA PRO A 41 -6.10 -7.10 1.37
C PRO A 41 -4.69 -6.64 1.00
N LEU A 42 -4.21 -7.04 -0.18
CA LEU A 42 -2.89 -6.66 -0.66
C LEU A 42 -2.85 -5.20 -1.13
N VAL A 43 -3.90 -4.73 -1.80
CA VAL A 43 -4.08 -3.33 -2.22
C VAL A 43 -4.07 -2.42 -0.98
N GLU A 44 -4.82 -2.78 0.06
CA GLU A 44 -4.88 -2.05 1.33
C GLU A 44 -3.52 -2.02 2.02
N LYS A 45 -2.85 -3.17 2.12
CA LYS A 45 -1.51 -3.24 2.73
C LYS A 45 -0.48 -2.43 1.98
N TYR A 46 -0.52 -2.43 0.64
CA TYR A 46 0.37 -1.61 -0.16
C TYR A 46 0.07 -0.10 0.00
N ALA A 47 -1.21 0.28 0.09
CA ALA A 47 -1.58 1.66 0.38
C ALA A 47 -1.06 2.12 1.75
N GLU A 48 -1.14 1.25 2.77
CA GLU A 48 -0.56 1.49 4.09
C GLU A 48 0.96 1.68 4.01
N TYR A 49 1.67 0.80 3.30
CA TYR A 49 3.11 0.92 3.06
C TYR A 49 3.49 2.25 2.40
N ARG A 50 2.80 2.65 1.32
CA ARG A 50 3.05 3.93 0.64
C ARG A 50 2.70 5.14 1.50
N ALA A 51 1.73 5.02 2.40
CA ALA A 51 1.42 6.07 3.36
C ALA A 51 2.54 6.20 4.42
N ALA A 52 3.03 5.07 4.94
CA ALA A 52 4.15 5.05 5.89
C ALA A 52 5.45 5.57 5.27
N GLU A 53 5.75 5.25 4.02
CA GLU A 53 6.90 5.81 3.29
C GLU A 53 6.80 7.33 3.18
N ARG A 54 5.65 7.86 2.77
CA ARG A 54 5.42 9.31 2.67
C ARG A 54 5.55 9.99 4.03
N ALA A 55 4.93 9.43 5.07
CA ALA A 55 5.02 9.96 6.42
C ALA A 55 6.48 9.97 6.93
N ARG A 56 7.26 8.93 6.61
CA ARG A 56 8.70 8.89 6.92
C ARG A 56 9.44 10.03 6.22
N ASP A 57 9.24 10.19 4.92
CA ASP A 57 9.95 11.19 4.12
C ASP A 57 9.55 12.62 4.53
N GLU A 58 8.28 12.85 4.85
CA GLU A 58 7.78 14.11 5.40
C GLU A 58 8.41 14.41 6.78
N ALA A 59 8.42 13.43 7.69
CA ALA A 59 9.06 13.58 9.00
C ALA A 59 10.57 13.81 8.87
N GLU A 60 11.24 13.13 7.92
CA GLU A 60 12.66 13.33 7.64
C GLU A 60 12.95 14.75 7.14
N ALA A 61 12.09 15.30 6.29
CA ALA A 61 12.21 16.69 5.85
C ALA A 61 12.03 17.68 7.02
N MET A 62 11.15 17.37 7.98
CA MET A 62 10.93 18.20 9.17
C MET A 62 12.10 18.14 10.17
N LEU A 63 12.92 17.08 10.16
CA LEU A 63 14.14 16.99 11.00
C LEU A 63 15.18 18.07 10.67
N ALA A 64 15.10 18.67 9.48
CA ALA A 64 15.96 19.79 9.10
C ALA A 64 15.63 21.09 9.86
N ASP A 65 14.43 21.21 10.43
CA ASP A 65 14.02 22.35 11.25
C ASP A 65 14.25 22.05 12.75
N PRO A 66 15.15 22.80 13.43
CA PRO A 66 15.45 22.60 14.85
C PRO A 66 14.23 22.74 15.78
N GLU A 67 13.23 23.55 15.42
CA GLU A 67 12.04 23.77 16.25
C GLU A 67 11.06 22.59 16.16
N MET A 68 11.02 21.89 15.03
CA MET A 68 10.14 20.73 14.80
C MET A 68 10.83 19.38 15.01
N ARG A 69 12.16 19.40 15.22
CA ARG A 69 13.00 18.20 15.28
C ARG A 69 12.56 17.16 16.29
N GLU A 70 12.21 17.57 17.52
CA GLU A 70 11.90 16.63 18.60
C GLU A 70 10.62 15.83 18.32
N LEU A 71 9.60 16.50 17.76
CA LEU A 71 8.34 15.87 17.34
C LEU A 71 8.55 15.00 16.10
N ALA A 72 9.29 15.52 15.12
CA ALA A 72 9.58 14.84 13.87
C ALA A 72 10.46 13.59 14.06
N GLU A 73 11.36 13.58 15.04
CA GLU A 73 12.25 12.45 15.33
C GLU A 73 11.49 11.23 15.83
N ALA A 74 10.51 11.43 16.72
CA ALA A 74 9.66 10.35 17.21
C ALA A 74 8.80 9.74 16.09
N GLU A 75 8.21 10.59 15.24
CA GLU A 75 7.42 10.14 14.08
C GLU A 75 8.31 9.42 13.06
N TRP A 76 9.47 9.99 12.71
CA TRP A 76 10.41 9.41 11.76
C TRP A 76 10.92 8.04 12.23
N LEU A 77 11.28 7.90 13.51
CA LEU A 77 11.70 6.62 14.09
C LEU A 77 10.60 5.56 13.98
N THR A 78 9.35 5.95 14.30
CA THR A 78 8.19 5.07 14.18
C THR A 78 7.99 4.59 12.75
N GLN A 79 8.01 5.51 11.77
CA GLN A 79 7.81 5.16 10.36
C GLN A 79 8.99 4.37 9.80
N LYS A 80 10.21 4.63 10.27
CA LYS A 80 11.43 3.90 9.87
C LYS A 80 11.39 2.43 10.23
N GLU A 81 10.72 2.05 11.33
CA GLU A 81 10.48 0.64 11.69
C GLU A 81 9.26 0.05 10.98
N ARG A 82 8.22 0.87 10.79
CA ARG A 82 6.95 0.44 10.21
C ARG A 82 7.04 0.14 8.71
N VAL A 83 7.78 0.94 7.95
CA VAL A 83 8.01 0.73 6.50
C VAL A 83 8.56 -0.67 6.19
N PRO A 84 9.69 -1.13 6.78
CA PRO A 84 10.22 -2.47 6.50
C PRO A 84 9.33 -3.60 7.04
N ALA A 85 8.59 -3.38 8.14
CA ALA A 85 7.61 -4.35 8.64
C ALA A 85 6.47 -4.57 7.63
N LEU A 86 5.89 -3.49 7.11
CA LEU A 86 4.86 -3.55 6.07
C LEU A 86 5.39 -4.17 4.77
N GLU A 87 6.63 -3.85 4.39
CA GLU A 87 7.27 -4.47 3.23
C GLU A 87 7.38 -6.00 3.40
N HIS A 88 7.74 -6.46 4.60
CA HIS A 88 7.83 -7.89 4.91
C HIS A 88 6.47 -8.58 4.89
N GLU A 89 5.44 -7.96 5.48
CA GLU A 89 4.05 -8.47 5.43
C GLU A 89 3.58 -8.62 3.99
N ILE A 90 3.77 -7.60 3.15
CA ILE A 90 3.39 -7.62 1.74
C ILE A 90 4.15 -8.73 0.99
N ARG A 91 5.44 -8.93 1.28
CA ARG A 91 6.22 -10.02 0.69
C ARG A 91 5.66 -11.39 1.05
N ILE A 92 5.21 -11.60 2.28
CA ILE A 92 4.59 -12.85 2.72
C ILE A 92 3.26 -13.09 1.98
N MET A 93 2.44 -12.04 1.80
CA MET A 93 1.17 -12.14 1.07
C MET A 93 1.33 -12.47 -0.42
N LEU A 94 2.54 -12.32 -0.96
CA LEU A 94 2.88 -12.58 -2.36
C LEU A 94 3.53 -13.95 -2.61
N LEU A 95 3.70 -14.78 -1.55
CA LEU A 95 4.25 -16.14 -1.62
C LEU A 95 3.16 -17.17 -1.94
#